data_AF-A0A9D5Q6D2-F1
#
_entry.id   AF-A0A9D5Q6D2-F1
#
_cell.length_a   1.000
_cell.length_b   1.000
_cell.length_c   1.000
_cell.angle_alpha   90.00
_cell.angle_beta   90.00
_cell.angle_gamma   90.00
#
_symmetry.space_group_name_H-M   'P 1'
#
loop_
_entity.id
_entity.type
_entity.pdbx_description
1 polymer ?
#
loop_
_entity_poly.entity_id
_entity_poly.type
_entity_poly.pdbx_seq_one_letter_code
_entity_poly.pdbx_strand_id
1 'polypeptide(L)'
;MSQRQKRPRPNAEDALQKYNVVFNGELAPGKEAEAVKTQLSVQFNMDRAKIERVFAHTPFTVKEQVDYQTALKFQILFEWAGAICQITPEVSAVNASLFNSRQQWNVICEGKIFDTHRITDVKNTLKEYLHLNEKRIEKLFSGHPVVIMQEVNYYPALKIQTSFELAGVICRMEQAEDKEDETAAEENLFLQPAHNTIVCPKCGARQLPTRRCRECGCYIAKYLTRKKSATPRRTKPHHQQLAASLKNDLSIWGIGFIIFGIVQLAIIGWGALGIIGIGIINLLIHHKALFLVNGFALVFTGVFNSYLTTMYGFLDNVQAGFSAGIGDIGLITTLAGLLIFVLLQIAASLYAFRQFKEYTTLVAHPAQSRKKYTSR
;
A
#
# COMPACT_ATOMS: atom_id res chain seq x y z
N MET A 1 13.03 26.07 26.36
CA MET A 1 11.77 26.84 26.20
C MET A 1 10.86 26.08 25.24
N SER A 2 9.89 25.34 25.78
CA SER A 2 8.98 24.49 25.01
C SER A 2 7.97 25.36 24.25
N GLN A 3 8.14 25.49 22.94
CA GLN A 3 7.13 26.11 22.09
C GLN A 3 5.90 25.20 22.10
N ARG A 4 4.87 25.56 22.87
CA ARG A 4 3.51 25.06 22.66
C ARG A 4 3.08 25.47 21.25
N GLN A 5 3.30 24.59 20.27
CA GLN A 5 2.70 24.74 18.95
C GLN A 5 1.19 24.85 19.14
N LYS A 6 0.62 26.00 18.76
CA LYS A 6 -0.83 26.25 18.80
C LYS A 6 -1.49 25.24 17.86
N ARG A 7 -2.24 24.32 18.45
CA ARG A 7 -3.06 23.34 17.71
C ARG A 7 -4.01 24.09 16.78
N PRO A 8 -4.26 23.59 15.56
CA PRO A 8 -5.32 24.15 14.71
C PRO A 8 -6.63 24.10 15.49
N ARG A 9 -7.28 25.26 15.62
CA ARG A 9 -8.53 25.36 16.38
C ARG A 9 -9.58 24.52 15.66
N PRO A 10 -10.30 23.60 16.33
CA PRO A 10 -11.52 23.05 15.78
C PRO A 10 -12.45 24.21 15.40
N ASN A 11 -13.26 24.05 14.35
CA ASN A 11 -14.21 25.09 13.95
C ASN A 11 -15.03 25.53 15.18
N ALA A 12 -15.37 26.82 15.25
CA ALA A 12 -16.04 27.42 16.40
C ALA A 12 -17.34 26.70 16.80
N GLU A 13 -17.96 25.95 15.88
CA GLU A 13 -19.14 25.11 16.12
C GLU A 13 -18.83 23.78 16.84
N ASP A 14 -17.69 23.13 16.56
CA ASP A 14 -17.26 21.91 17.25
C ASP A 14 -16.83 22.19 18.70
N ALA A 15 -16.44 23.44 19.01
CA ALA A 15 -16.00 23.85 20.34
C ALA A 15 -17.15 23.94 21.37
N LEU A 16 -18.40 24.03 20.91
CA LEU A 16 -19.60 24.05 21.76
C LEU A 16 -20.35 22.71 21.79
N GLN A 17 -20.01 21.76 20.91
CA GLN A 17 -20.63 20.44 20.93
C GLN A 17 -20.01 19.56 22.00
N LYS A 18 -20.90 19.03 22.85
CA LYS A 18 -20.58 18.02 23.85
C LYS A 18 -20.83 16.64 23.28
N TYR A 19 -19.88 15.74 23.50
CA TYR A 19 -19.93 14.36 23.05
C TYR A 19 -19.87 13.41 24.23
N ASN A 20 -20.59 12.30 24.08
CA ASN A 20 -20.57 11.18 24.99
C ASN A 20 -19.89 10.00 24.29
N VAL A 21 -19.05 9.27 25.03
CA VAL A 21 -18.43 8.04 24.56
C VAL A 21 -19.20 6.88 25.16
N VAL A 22 -19.85 6.11 24.29
CA VAL A 22 -20.74 5.00 24.67
C VAL A 22 -20.12 3.69 24.22
N PHE A 23 -20.06 2.72 25.14
CA PHE A 23 -19.63 1.36 24.89
C PHE A 23 -20.83 0.41 24.89
N ASN A 24 -21.11 -0.23 23.75
CA ASN A 24 -22.29 -1.09 23.58
C ASN A 24 -22.03 -2.57 23.87
N GLY A 25 -20.84 -2.93 24.37
CA GLY A 25 -20.44 -4.35 24.52
C GLY A 25 -19.85 -4.96 23.25
N GLU A 26 -19.71 -4.18 22.18
CA GLU A 26 -19.16 -4.65 20.90
C GLU A 26 -17.64 -4.86 21.00
N LEU A 27 -17.18 -6.02 20.54
CA LEU A 27 -15.76 -6.38 20.49
C LEU A 27 -15.24 -6.30 19.06
N ALA A 28 -13.96 -5.98 18.91
CA ALA A 28 -13.29 -6.02 17.62
C ALA A 28 -13.25 -7.46 17.05
N PRO A 29 -13.30 -7.63 15.72
CA PRO A 29 -13.30 -8.96 15.10
C PRO A 29 -12.11 -9.81 15.54
N GLY A 30 -12.38 -11.06 15.95
CA GLY A 30 -11.34 -12.01 16.36
C GLY A 30 -10.73 -11.76 17.76
N LYS A 31 -11.34 -10.89 18.58
CA LYS A 31 -10.94 -10.69 19.98
C LYS A 31 -11.86 -11.43 20.95
N GLU A 32 -11.25 -12.04 21.97
CA GLU A 32 -11.97 -12.72 23.05
C GLU A 32 -12.29 -11.76 24.20
N ALA A 33 -13.47 -11.92 24.80
CA ALA A 33 -13.96 -11.03 25.86
C ALA A 33 -13.00 -10.95 27.07
N GLU A 34 -12.43 -12.07 27.51
CA GLU A 34 -11.52 -12.09 28.66
C GLU A 34 -10.19 -11.38 28.38
N ALA A 35 -9.66 -11.52 27.17
CA ALA A 35 -8.46 -10.80 26.74
C ALA A 35 -8.72 -9.28 26.68
N VAL A 36 -9.86 -8.86 26.16
CA VAL A 36 -10.25 -7.44 26.09
C VAL A 36 -10.48 -6.85 27.48
N LYS A 37 -11.12 -7.57 28.40
CA LYS A 37 -11.27 -7.14 29.81
C LYS A 37 -9.92 -6.92 30.49
N THR A 38 -8.99 -7.84 30.28
CA THR A 38 -7.62 -7.73 30.80
C THR A 38 -6.94 -6.48 30.24
N GLN A 39 -7.00 -6.29 28.92
CA GLN A 39 -6.39 -5.13 28.28
C GLN A 39 -7.00 -3.80 28.72
N LEU A 40 -8.32 -3.73 28.89
CA LEU A 40 -9.00 -2.54 29.41
C LEU A 40 -8.62 -2.22 30.86
N SER A 41 -8.44 -3.24 31.71
CA SER A 41 -7.98 -3.03 33.09
C SER A 41 -6.60 -2.38 33.14
N VAL A 42 -5.66 -2.85 32.30
CA VAL A 42 -4.31 -2.27 32.18
C VAL A 42 -4.37 -0.86 31.59
N GLN A 43 -5.13 -0.67 30.50
CA GLN A 43 -5.16 0.58 29.75
C GLN A 43 -5.75 1.75 30.56
N PHE A 44 -6.77 1.48 31.37
CA PHE A 44 -7.47 2.49 32.17
C PHE A 44 -7.20 2.40 33.67
N ASN A 45 -6.30 1.50 34.08
CA ASN A 45 -5.99 1.21 35.47
C ASN A 45 -7.27 0.96 36.31
N MET A 46 -8.15 0.09 35.80
CA MET A 46 -9.43 -0.23 36.42
C MET A 46 -9.41 -1.62 37.06
N ASP A 47 -10.01 -1.75 38.25
CA ASP A 47 -10.17 -3.05 38.91
C ASP A 47 -11.12 -3.98 38.15
N ARG A 48 -10.91 -5.29 38.30
CA ARG A 48 -11.71 -6.34 37.63
C ARG A 48 -13.21 -6.21 37.87
N ALA A 49 -13.62 -5.85 39.08
CA ALA A 49 -15.03 -5.64 39.43
C ALA A 49 -15.66 -4.45 38.67
N LYS A 50 -14.87 -3.40 38.39
CA LYS A 50 -15.34 -2.24 37.61
C LYS A 50 -15.45 -2.61 36.13
N ILE A 51 -14.49 -3.37 35.60
CA ILE A 51 -14.54 -3.89 34.23
C ILE A 51 -15.76 -4.81 34.04
N GLU A 52 -16.04 -5.72 34.97
CA GLU A 52 -17.23 -6.58 34.88
C GLU A 52 -18.53 -5.76 34.85
N ARG A 53 -18.61 -4.65 35.60
CA ARG A 53 -19.76 -3.73 35.53
C ARG A 53 -19.90 -3.05 34.17
N VAL A 54 -18.78 -2.64 33.56
CA VAL A 54 -18.75 -2.03 32.21
C VAL A 54 -19.34 -2.99 31.17
N PHE A 55 -19.01 -4.28 31.26
CA PHE A 55 -19.54 -5.29 30.35
C PHE A 55 -20.96 -5.76 30.70
N ALA A 56 -21.36 -5.68 31.96
CA ALA A 56 -22.69 -6.06 32.41
C ALA A 56 -23.78 -5.00 32.11
N HIS A 57 -23.41 -3.72 32.00
CA HIS A 57 -24.35 -2.62 31.79
C HIS A 57 -24.14 -1.99 30.41
N THR A 58 -24.63 -2.65 29.37
CA THR A 58 -24.60 -2.12 28.00
C THR A 58 -25.96 -1.51 27.64
N PRO A 59 -26.01 -0.28 27.09
CA PRO A 59 -24.89 0.63 26.81
C PRO A 59 -24.27 1.23 28.08
N PHE A 60 -22.93 1.26 28.13
CA PHE A 60 -22.17 1.87 29.21
C PHE A 60 -21.59 3.21 28.76
N THR A 61 -21.89 4.31 29.45
CA THR A 61 -21.25 5.59 29.12
C THR A 61 -19.87 5.66 29.76
N VAL A 62 -18.82 5.61 28.93
CA VAL A 62 -17.42 5.70 29.35
C VAL A 62 -17.11 7.10 29.88
N LYS A 63 -17.59 8.12 29.17
CA LYS A 63 -17.40 9.52 29.54
C LYS A 63 -18.46 10.41 28.90
N GLU A 64 -19.00 11.34 29.68
CA GLU A 64 -20.04 12.29 29.26
C GLU A 64 -19.53 13.72 29.18
N GLN A 65 -20.18 14.51 28.33
CA GLN A 65 -19.99 15.96 28.19
C GLN A 65 -18.54 16.39 27.92
N VAL A 66 -17.82 15.59 27.12
CA VAL A 66 -16.45 15.87 26.72
C VAL A 66 -16.38 16.53 25.35
N ASP A 67 -15.29 17.25 25.09
CA ASP A 67 -14.98 17.71 23.74
C ASP A 67 -14.67 16.52 22.83
N TYR A 68 -14.79 16.73 21.51
CA TYR A 68 -14.56 15.68 20.52
C TYR A 68 -13.17 15.05 20.62
N GLN A 69 -12.12 15.85 20.91
CA GLN A 69 -10.75 15.33 20.98
C GLN A 69 -10.57 14.42 22.20
N THR A 70 -11.14 14.79 23.34
CA THR A 70 -11.18 13.94 24.53
C THR A 70 -11.98 12.67 24.27
N ALA A 71 -13.16 12.78 23.63
CA ALA A 71 -13.95 11.61 23.24
C ALA A 71 -13.18 10.66 22.32
N LEU A 72 -12.46 11.20 21.34
CA LEU A 72 -11.64 10.46 20.39
C LEU A 72 -10.49 9.72 21.06
N LYS A 73 -9.86 10.31 22.09
CA LYS A 73 -8.83 9.61 22.89
C LYS A 73 -9.42 8.36 23.55
N PHE A 74 -10.58 8.47 24.20
CA PHE A 74 -11.23 7.31 24.79
C PHE A 74 -11.58 6.26 23.73
N GLN A 75 -12.14 6.68 22.59
CA GLN A 75 -12.45 5.76 21.50
C GLN A 75 -11.21 4.99 21.02
N ILE A 76 -10.09 5.67 20.75
CA ILE A 76 -8.85 5.04 20.29
C ILE A 76 -8.31 4.07 21.35
N LEU A 77 -8.32 4.45 22.63
CA LEU A 77 -7.83 3.60 23.70
C LEU A 77 -8.69 2.33 23.90
N PHE A 78 -10.00 2.43 23.74
CA PHE A 78 -10.89 1.27 23.73
C PHE A 78 -10.64 0.37 22.51
N GLU A 79 -10.48 0.97 21.32
CA GLU A 79 -10.16 0.23 20.09
C GLU A 79 -8.83 -0.52 20.23
N TRP A 80 -7.80 0.11 20.81
CA TRP A 80 -6.50 -0.51 21.10
C TRP A 80 -6.63 -1.68 22.07
N ALA A 81 -7.55 -1.59 23.03
CA ALA A 81 -7.86 -2.69 23.93
C ALA A 81 -8.71 -3.80 23.30
N GLY A 82 -9.26 -3.58 22.10
CA GLY A 82 -10.10 -4.53 21.37
C GLY A 82 -11.61 -4.37 21.59
N ALA A 83 -12.05 -3.24 22.15
CA ALA A 83 -13.44 -2.89 22.36
C ALA A 83 -13.88 -1.74 21.44
N ILE A 84 -15.11 -1.80 20.90
CA ILE A 84 -15.64 -0.77 19.99
C ILE A 84 -16.48 0.22 20.78
N CYS A 85 -16.13 1.51 20.68
CA CYS A 85 -16.88 2.62 21.26
C CYS A 85 -17.42 3.56 20.19
N GLN A 86 -18.60 4.11 20.46
CA GLN A 86 -19.26 5.09 19.62
C GLN A 86 -19.23 6.46 20.29
N ILE A 87 -18.94 7.49 19.49
CA ILE A 87 -19.01 8.88 19.93
C ILE A 87 -20.39 9.42 19.51
N THR A 88 -21.21 9.76 20.48
CA THR A 88 -22.57 10.27 20.27
C THR A 88 -22.62 11.75 20.66
N PRO A 89 -23.08 12.66 19.79
CA PRO A 89 -23.28 14.06 20.17
C PRO A 89 -24.48 14.19 21.12
N GLU A 90 -24.38 15.04 22.13
CA GLU A 90 -25.46 15.29 23.10
C GLU A 90 -26.62 16.12 22.50
N VAL A 91 -26.35 16.86 21.42
CA VAL A 91 -27.35 17.60 20.64
C VAL A 91 -27.30 17.10 19.20
N SER A 92 -28.46 16.72 18.63
CA SER A 92 -28.61 16.23 17.25
C SER A 92 -28.02 17.24 16.25
N ALA A 93 -26.77 16.99 15.82
CA ALA A 93 -26.03 17.86 14.93
C ALA A 93 -26.33 17.51 13.47
N VAL A 94 -27.42 18.04 12.92
CA VAL A 94 -27.76 17.86 11.49
C VAL A 94 -26.82 18.68 10.56
N ASN A 95 -25.99 19.58 11.08
CA ASN A 95 -25.26 20.56 10.23
C ASN A 95 -23.71 20.48 10.24
N ALA A 96 -23.07 19.59 11.02
CA ALA A 96 -21.60 19.54 11.11
C ALA A 96 -20.91 18.84 9.92
N SER A 97 -21.65 18.02 9.14
CA SER A 97 -21.08 17.15 8.11
C SER A 97 -20.75 17.85 6.78
N LEU A 98 -21.34 19.02 6.49
CA LEU A 98 -21.17 19.68 5.18
C LEU A 98 -20.00 20.66 5.10
N PHE A 99 -19.49 21.17 6.23
CA PHE A 99 -18.39 22.14 6.25
C PHE A 99 -17.00 21.49 6.30
N ASN A 100 -16.88 20.28 6.85
CA ASN A 100 -15.58 19.65 7.11
C ASN A 100 -15.03 18.82 5.92
N SER A 101 -15.80 18.69 4.83
CA SER A 101 -15.44 17.87 3.66
C SER A 101 -14.60 18.59 2.60
N ARG A 102 -14.36 19.91 2.74
CA ARG A 102 -13.58 20.70 1.77
C ARG A 102 -12.15 20.98 2.21
N GLN A 103 -11.85 20.84 3.49
CA GLN A 103 -10.51 21.08 4.01
C GLN A 103 -9.73 19.77 4.03
N GLN A 104 -8.64 19.75 3.26
CA GLN A 104 -7.70 18.64 3.22
C GLN A 104 -6.53 18.93 4.16
N TRP A 105 -6.09 17.92 4.88
CA TRP A 105 -5.04 17.99 5.89
C TRP A 105 -3.96 16.97 5.60
N ASN A 106 -2.73 17.37 5.90
CA ASN A 106 -1.56 16.50 5.90
C ASN A 106 -1.16 16.25 7.36
N VAL A 107 -0.96 14.99 7.72
CA VAL A 107 -0.44 14.62 9.04
C VAL A 107 1.05 14.33 8.90
N ILE A 108 1.87 15.12 9.58
CA ILE A 108 3.34 15.07 9.49
C ILE A 108 3.89 14.66 10.84
N CYS A 109 4.67 13.58 10.86
CA CYS A 109 5.44 13.15 12.01
C CYS A 109 6.79 13.86 11.98
N GLU A 110 7.17 14.52 13.07
CA GLU A 110 8.45 15.24 13.16
C GLU A 110 9.64 14.31 13.45
N GLY A 111 9.39 13.03 13.70
CA GLY A 111 10.40 12.06 14.14
C GLY A 111 10.90 12.28 15.56
N LYS A 112 10.14 13.04 16.37
CA LYS A 112 10.40 13.29 17.79
C LYS A 112 9.38 12.57 18.65
N ILE A 113 9.79 12.21 19.87
CA ILE A 113 8.94 11.61 20.90
C ILE A 113 8.73 12.59 22.04
N PHE A 114 7.65 12.42 22.81
CA PHE A 114 7.48 13.18 24.06
C PHE A 114 8.53 12.75 25.09
N ASP A 115 9.11 13.70 25.82
CA ASP A 115 10.18 13.47 26.81
C ASP A 115 9.80 12.46 27.91
N THR A 116 8.51 12.19 28.09
CA THR A 116 7.97 11.22 29.05
C THR A 116 8.08 9.76 28.59
N HIS A 117 8.44 9.49 27.34
CA HIS A 117 8.46 8.14 26.77
C HIS A 117 9.85 7.74 26.27
N ARG A 118 10.20 6.44 26.39
CA ARG A 118 11.41 5.88 25.77
C ARG A 118 11.14 5.47 24.33
N ILE A 119 12.13 5.66 23.46
CA ILE A 119 12.00 5.34 22.04
C ILE A 119 11.70 3.85 21.78
N THR A 120 12.20 2.95 22.63
CA THR A 120 11.92 1.51 22.56
C THR A 120 10.44 1.21 22.73
N ASP A 121 9.82 1.83 23.72
CA ASP A 121 8.45 1.58 24.13
C ASP A 121 7.48 2.18 23.09
N VAL A 122 7.83 3.36 22.57
CA VAL A 122 7.14 4.00 21.44
C VAL A 122 7.17 3.10 20.21
N LYS A 123 8.35 2.56 19.82
CA LYS A 123 8.47 1.66 18.65
C LYS A 123 7.59 0.41 18.79
N ASN A 124 7.56 -0.18 19.99
CA ASN A 124 6.70 -1.33 20.27
C ASN A 124 5.21 -0.96 20.15
N THR A 125 4.81 0.17 20.74
CA THR A 125 3.43 0.67 20.67
C THR A 125 2.98 0.94 19.23
N LEU A 126 3.85 1.55 18.40
CA LEU A 126 3.61 1.79 16.98
C LEU A 126 3.43 0.49 16.17
N LYS A 127 4.18 -0.56 16.53
CA LYS A 127 4.08 -1.87 15.88
C LYS A 127 2.81 -2.60 16.30
N GLU A 128 2.50 -2.59 17.59
CA GLU A 128 1.42 -3.37 18.17
C GLU A 128 0.03 -2.78 17.87
N TYR A 129 -0.17 -1.48 18.08
CA TYR A 129 -1.49 -0.85 17.97
C TYR A 129 -1.75 -0.15 16.64
N LEU A 130 -0.69 0.35 16.00
CA LEU A 130 -0.79 1.01 14.69
C LEU A 130 -0.38 0.10 13.52
N HIS A 131 0.00 -1.15 13.82
CA HIS A 131 0.37 -2.17 12.84
C HIS A 131 1.40 -1.69 11.80
N LEU A 132 2.32 -0.82 12.23
CA LEU A 132 3.37 -0.30 11.37
C LEU A 132 4.50 -1.32 11.23
N ASN A 133 5.02 -1.48 10.01
CA ASN A 133 6.18 -2.33 9.78
C ASN A 133 7.48 -1.65 10.27
N GLU A 134 8.49 -2.47 10.56
CA GLU A 134 9.76 -2.01 11.13
C GLU A 134 10.46 -0.97 10.24
N LYS A 135 10.48 -1.19 8.92
CA LYS A 135 11.05 -0.22 7.96
C LYS A 135 10.35 1.14 7.99
N ARG A 136 9.02 1.18 8.14
CA ARG A 136 8.26 2.44 8.23
C ARG A 136 8.54 3.11 9.57
N ILE A 137 8.62 2.35 10.66
CA ILE A 137 8.99 2.87 11.99
C ILE A 137 10.39 3.50 11.95
N GLU A 138 11.39 2.82 11.38
CA GLU A 138 12.75 3.38 11.21
C GLU A 138 12.73 4.69 10.40
N LYS A 139 11.94 4.72 9.32
CA LYS A 139 11.77 5.92 8.51
C LYS A 139 11.19 7.09 9.31
N LEU A 140 10.26 6.84 10.24
CA LEU A 140 9.70 7.90 11.09
C LEU A 140 10.75 8.58 11.95
N PHE A 141 11.76 7.83 12.40
CA PHE A 141 12.81 8.33 13.29
C PHE A 141 14.13 8.60 12.57
N SER A 142 14.12 8.76 11.25
CA SER A 142 15.33 9.01 10.45
C SER A 142 15.87 10.45 10.55
N GLY A 143 15.36 11.26 11.47
CA GLY A 143 15.80 12.65 11.70
C GLY A 143 15.17 13.70 10.75
N HIS A 144 14.21 13.33 9.92
CA HIS A 144 13.50 14.25 9.03
C HIS A 144 11.98 14.10 9.18
N PRO A 145 11.19 15.18 8.98
CA PRO A 145 9.74 15.09 9.02
C PRO A 145 9.22 14.12 7.95
N VAL A 146 8.36 13.18 8.36
CA VAL A 146 7.74 12.19 7.48
C VAL A 146 6.25 12.43 7.41
N VAL A 147 5.74 12.58 6.20
CA VAL A 147 4.29 12.67 5.99
C VAL A 147 3.65 11.29 6.18
N ILE A 148 2.77 11.18 7.17
CA ILE A 148 2.05 9.95 7.51
C ILE A 148 0.90 9.71 6.54
N MET A 149 0.14 10.78 6.27
CA MET A 149 -1.01 10.77 5.39
C MET A 149 -1.20 12.17 4.77
N GLN A 150 -1.66 12.20 3.53
CA GLN A 150 -1.83 13.43 2.74
C GLN A 150 -3.27 13.56 2.26
N GLU A 151 -3.70 14.80 2.08
CA GLU A 151 -4.98 15.17 1.46
C GLU A 151 -6.20 14.50 2.11
N VAL A 152 -6.20 14.36 3.45
CA VAL A 152 -7.29 13.73 4.18
C VAL A 152 -8.21 14.73 4.87
N ASN A 153 -9.48 14.36 5.01
CA ASN A 153 -10.45 15.16 5.77
C ASN A 153 -10.03 15.31 7.24
N TYR A 154 -10.57 16.34 7.89
CA TYR A 154 -10.21 16.71 9.27
C TYR A 154 -10.36 15.57 10.28
N TYR A 155 -11.52 14.89 10.35
CA TYR A 155 -11.75 13.85 11.36
C TYR A 155 -10.80 12.64 11.21
N PRO A 156 -10.59 12.06 10.01
CA PRO A 156 -9.54 11.06 9.80
C PRO A 156 -8.14 11.55 10.17
N ALA A 157 -7.77 12.79 9.78
CA ALA A 157 -6.47 13.37 10.10
C ALA A 157 -6.26 13.49 11.62
N LEU A 158 -7.28 13.97 12.33
CA LEU A 158 -7.29 14.12 13.78
C LEU A 158 -7.22 12.76 14.49
N LYS A 159 -7.89 11.73 13.98
CA LYS A 159 -7.78 10.35 14.49
C LYS A 159 -6.33 9.87 14.40
N ILE A 160 -5.70 10.02 13.24
CA ILE A 160 -4.30 9.61 13.03
C ILE A 160 -3.36 10.40 13.95
N GLN A 161 -3.49 11.72 14.01
CA GLN A 161 -2.67 12.54 14.92
C GLN A 161 -2.82 12.05 16.37
N THR A 162 -4.05 11.86 16.83
CA THR A 162 -4.35 11.44 18.20
C THR A 162 -3.78 10.05 18.49
N SER A 163 -3.87 9.11 17.56
CA SER A 163 -3.28 7.78 17.73
C SER A 163 -1.76 7.81 17.83
N PHE A 164 -1.08 8.65 17.03
CA PHE A 164 0.38 8.81 17.13
C PHE A 164 0.81 9.55 18.41
N GLU A 165 0.04 10.56 18.84
CA GLU A 165 0.28 11.25 20.11
C GLU A 165 0.14 10.31 21.31
N LEU A 166 -0.90 9.46 21.32
CA LEU A 166 -1.11 8.43 22.35
C LEU A 166 0.02 7.39 22.35
N ALA A 167 0.63 7.12 21.19
CA ALA A 167 1.79 6.25 21.08
C ALA A 167 3.10 6.93 21.51
N GLY A 168 3.08 8.21 21.89
CA GLY A 168 4.24 8.96 22.35
C GLY A 168 5.00 9.71 21.26
N VAL A 169 4.46 9.82 20.04
CA VAL A 169 5.09 10.49 18.89
C VAL A 169 4.53 11.89 18.68
N ILE A 170 5.39 12.84 18.37
CA ILE A 170 4.99 14.22 18.05
C ILE A 170 4.58 14.29 16.58
N CYS A 171 3.31 14.61 16.35
CA CYS A 171 2.74 14.83 15.03
C CYS A 171 2.07 16.20 14.96
N ARG A 172 2.21 16.86 13.81
CA ARG A 172 1.52 18.10 13.49
C ARG A 172 0.61 17.89 12.30
N MET A 173 -0.52 18.58 12.31
CA MET A 173 -1.41 18.68 11.16
C MET A 173 -1.16 20.00 10.45
N GLU A 174 -0.88 19.93 9.16
CA GLU A 174 -0.80 21.09 8.28
C GLU A 174 -2.00 21.03 7.33
N GLN A 175 -2.68 22.16 7.10
CA GLN A 175 -3.65 22.23 6.03
C GLN A 175 -2.90 21.99 4.73
N ALA A 176 -3.41 21.08 3.90
CA ALA A 176 -2.92 20.97 2.54
C ALA A 176 -3.24 22.31 1.88
N GLU A 177 -2.22 23.10 1.57
CA GLU A 177 -2.41 24.34 0.83
C GLU A 177 -3.26 24.01 -0.41
N ASP A 178 -4.44 24.61 -0.49
CA ASP A 178 -5.04 24.85 -1.79
C ASP A 178 -3.95 25.54 -2.59
N LYS A 179 -3.66 25.06 -3.80
CA LYS A 179 -2.73 25.75 -4.71
C LYS A 179 -3.35 27.06 -5.19
N GLU A 180 -3.57 27.99 -4.28
CA GLU A 180 -3.99 29.36 -4.47
C GLU A 180 -3.03 30.20 -3.60
N ASP A 181 -1.82 30.46 -4.13
CA ASP A 181 -1.38 31.84 -4.40
C ASP A 181 0.05 31.94 -4.96
N GLU A 182 0.14 31.94 -6.30
CA GLU A 182 0.97 32.93 -7.02
C GLU A 182 0.14 34.20 -7.32
N THR A 183 -1.06 34.34 -6.75
CA THR A 183 -2.07 35.35 -7.08
C THR A 183 -2.33 36.39 -6.00
N ALA A 184 -1.53 36.44 -4.93
CA ALA A 184 -1.67 37.48 -3.90
C ALA A 184 -1.01 38.83 -4.25
N ALA A 185 -0.35 38.96 -5.41
CA ALA A 185 0.25 40.22 -5.85
C ALA A 185 -0.69 41.16 -6.63
N GLU A 186 -1.88 40.69 -7.05
CA GLU A 186 -2.78 41.47 -7.93
C GLU A 186 -4.03 42.04 -7.22
N GLU A 187 -4.21 41.85 -5.91
CA GLU A 187 -5.41 42.31 -5.20
C GLU A 187 -5.36 43.81 -4.77
N ASN A 188 -4.37 44.58 -5.21
CA ASN A 188 -4.35 46.04 -5.03
C ASN A 188 -4.58 46.84 -6.33
N LEU A 189 -5.18 46.23 -7.36
CA LEU A 189 -5.49 46.93 -8.61
C LEU A 189 -6.94 46.78 -9.08
N PHE A 190 -7.93 46.81 -8.19
CA PHE A 190 -9.34 46.80 -8.57
C PHE A 190 -10.13 47.98 -8.03
N LEU A 191 -9.71 49.18 -8.44
CA LEU A 191 -10.55 50.37 -8.44
C LEU A 191 -10.31 51.20 -9.70
N GLN A 192 -10.55 50.67 -10.92
CA GLN A 192 -10.95 51.48 -12.10
C GLN A 192 -11.83 50.69 -13.09
N PRO A 193 -12.91 51.28 -13.65
CA PRO A 193 -13.77 50.65 -14.65
C PRO A 193 -13.41 51.09 -16.08
N ALA A 194 -13.22 50.16 -17.03
CA ALA A 194 -13.46 50.39 -18.47
C ALA A 194 -13.21 49.13 -19.35
N HIS A 195 -14.26 48.68 -20.03
CA HIS A 195 -14.27 48.11 -21.40
C HIS A 195 -13.27 47.03 -21.85
N ASN A 196 -12.83 46.10 -21.00
CA ASN A 196 -12.02 44.98 -21.49
C ASN A 196 -12.88 43.72 -21.72
N THR A 197 -13.51 43.58 -22.89
CA THR A 197 -14.23 42.34 -23.25
C THR A 197 -13.25 41.27 -23.74
N ILE A 198 -13.37 40.05 -23.23
CA ILE A 198 -12.58 38.88 -23.63
C ILE A 198 -13.35 37.99 -24.63
N VAL A 199 -12.63 37.36 -25.55
CA VAL A 199 -13.19 36.39 -26.50
C VAL A 199 -12.94 34.97 -25.98
N CYS A 200 -13.99 34.16 -25.91
CA CYS A 200 -13.88 32.77 -25.47
C CYS A 200 -13.06 31.93 -26.48
N PRO A 201 -11.97 31.26 -26.05
CA PRO A 201 -11.11 30.46 -26.94
C PRO A 201 -11.71 29.12 -27.38
N LYS A 202 -12.86 28.73 -26.84
CA LYS A 202 -13.57 27.49 -27.19
C LYS A 202 -14.71 27.73 -28.19
N CYS A 203 -15.46 28.82 -28.06
CA CYS A 203 -16.65 29.10 -28.88
C CYS A 203 -16.65 30.46 -29.59
N GLY A 204 -15.69 31.35 -29.31
CA GLY A 204 -15.57 32.65 -30.00
C GLY A 204 -16.46 33.77 -29.48
N ALA A 205 -17.30 33.55 -28.46
CA ALA A 205 -18.19 34.58 -27.92
C ALA A 205 -17.40 35.73 -27.25
N ARG A 206 -17.77 37.00 -27.54
CA ARG A 206 -17.27 38.20 -26.85
C ARG A 206 -18.08 38.44 -25.59
N GLN A 207 -17.40 38.57 -24.45
CA GLN A 207 -18.03 38.71 -23.15
C GLN A 207 -17.16 39.53 -22.20
N LEU A 208 -17.75 40.05 -21.13
CA LEU A 208 -16.97 40.65 -20.03
C LEU A 208 -16.05 39.60 -19.38
N PRO A 209 -14.96 40.02 -18.71
CA PRO A 209 -14.04 39.10 -18.06
C PRO A 209 -14.76 38.28 -17.00
N THR A 210 -15.06 37.01 -17.31
CA THR A 210 -15.70 36.09 -16.37
C THR A 210 -14.95 34.77 -16.35
N ARG A 211 -14.89 34.14 -15.17
CA ARG A 211 -14.18 32.87 -14.93
C ARG A 211 -14.69 31.72 -15.82
N ARG A 212 -15.98 31.77 -16.19
CA ARG A 212 -16.66 30.81 -17.05
C ARG A 212 -17.28 31.54 -18.26
N CYS A 213 -17.18 30.96 -19.45
CA CYS A 213 -17.87 31.46 -20.63
C CYS A 213 -19.39 31.35 -20.44
N ARG A 214 -20.12 32.42 -20.73
CA ARG A 214 -21.58 32.46 -20.57
C ARG A 214 -22.31 31.60 -21.60
N GLU A 215 -21.71 31.42 -22.77
CA GLU A 215 -22.31 30.68 -23.89
C GLU A 215 -22.04 29.17 -23.84
N CYS A 216 -20.77 28.78 -23.66
CA CYS A 216 -20.36 27.36 -23.76
C CYS A 216 -19.96 26.73 -22.41
N GLY A 217 -20.02 27.50 -21.33
CA GLY A 217 -19.71 27.01 -19.98
C GLY A 217 -18.24 26.65 -19.71
N CYS A 218 -17.31 26.88 -20.64
CA CYS A 218 -15.90 26.54 -20.41
C CYS A 218 -15.21 27.52 -19.46
N TYR A 219 -14.27 27.03 -18.66
CA TYR A 219 -13.41 27.86 -17.82
C TYR A 219 -12.28 28.46 -18.65
N ILE A 220 -12.33 29.77 -18.91
CA ILE A 220 -11.45 30.45 -19.88
C ILE A 220 -9.99 30.42 -19.41
N ALA A 221 -9.73 30.69 -18.12
CA ALA A 221 -8.39 30.60 -17.53
C ALA A 221 -7.78 29.20 -17.69
N LYS A 222 -8.58 28.15 -17.42
CA LYS A 222 -8.15 26.74 -17.51
C LYS A 222 -7.82 26.32 -18.95
N TYR A 223 -8.51 26.90 -19.93
CA TYR A 223 -8.29 26.64 -21.36
C TYR A 223 -7.00 27.31 -21.87
N LEU A 224 -6.71 28.53 -21.41
CA LEU A 224 -5.49 29.26 -21.76
C LEU A 224 -4.24 28.66 -21.09
N THR A 225 -4.33 28.22 -19.82
CA THR A 225 -3.24 27.48 -19.17
C THR A 225 -2.96 26.16 -19.87
N ARG A 226 -3.97 25.45 -20.39
CA ARG A 226 -3.79 24.17 -21.11
C ARG A 226 -3.03 24.35 -22.44
N LYS A 227 -3.18 25.50 -23.10
CA LYS A 227 -2.42 25.85 -24.32
C LYS A 227 -0.99 26.31 -24.01
N LYS A 228 -0.79 27.08 -22.92
CA LYS A 228 0.56 27.48 -22.47
C LYS A 228 1.36 26.31 -21.87
N SER A 229 0.69 25.32 -21.27
CA SER A 229 1.31 24.11 -20.73
C SER A 229 1.35 22.94 -21.74
N ALA A 230 1.31 23.21 -23.04
CA ALA A 230 1.66 22.23 -24.08
C ALA A 230 3.19 21.99 -24.14
N THR A 231 3.87 22.06 -22.99
CA THR A 231 5.17 21.45 -22.75
C THR A 231 4.88 20.13 -22.02
N PRO A 232 5.37 18.98 -22.51
CA PRO A 232 4.91 17.69 -22.01
C PRO A 232 5.25 17.54 -20.53
N ARG A 233 4.22 17.46 -19.67
CA ARG A 233 4.37 17.06 -18.27
C ARG A 233 5.02 15.68 -18.23
N ARG A 234 6.21 15.61 -17.64
CA ARG A 234 6.92 14.37 -17.29
C ARG A 234 6.14 13.66 -16.17
N THR A 235 5.16 12.84 -16.54
CA THR A 235 4.78 11.68 -15.73
C THR A 235 6.01 10.77 -15.65
N LYS A 236 6.39 10.27 -14.46
CA LYS A 236 7.40 9.20 -14.36
C LYS A 236 6.99 8.12 -15.38
N PRO A 237 7.88 7.73 -16.31
CA PRO A 237 7.48 6.89 -17.42
C PRO A 237 6.91 5.57 -16.88
N HIS A 238 5.78 5.12 -17.41
CA HIS A 238 5.17 3.81 -17.15
C HIS A 238 6.22 2.67 -17.19
N HIS A 239 7.27 2.85 -18.00
CA HIS A 239 8.44 1.98 -18.08
C HIS A 239 9.24 1.82 -16.78
N GLN A 240 9.30 2.85 -15.91
CA GLN A 240 9.99 2.78 -14.62
C GLN A 240 9.16 2.05 -13.55
N GLN A 241 7.83 2.20 -13.56
CA GLN A 241 6.95 1.41 -12.69
C GLN A 241 6.89 -0.05 -13.13
N LEU A 242 6.87 -0.31 -14.45
CA LEU A 242 6.94 -1.67 -15.00
C LEU A 242 8.29 -2.34 -14.69
N ALA A 243 9.40 -1.60 -14.79
CA ALA A 243 10.73 -2.12 -14.43
C ALA A 243 10.87 -2.44 -12.93
N ALA A 244 10.22 -1.65 -12.06
CA ALA A 244 10.23 -1.91 -10.61
C ALA A 244 9.38 -3.15 -10.25
N SER A 245 8.22 -3.33 -10.88
CA SER A 245 7.41 -4.55 -10.72
C SER A 245 8.15 -5.79 -11.23
N LEU A 246 8.77 -5.71 -12.41
CA LEU A 246 9.56 -6.81 -12.97
C LEU A 246 10.74 -7.22 -12.09
N LYS A 247 11.40 -6.26 -11.43
CA LYS A 247 12.51 -6.57 -10.52
C LYS A 247 12.05 -7.42 -9.33
N ASN A 248 10.86 -7.11 -8.78
CA ASN A 248 10.28 -7.88 -7.69
C ASN A 248 9.89 -9.29 -8.15
N ASP A 249 9.18 -9.41 -9.28
CA ASP A 249 8.78 -10.71 -9.81
C ASP A 249 10.00 -11.59 -10.08
N LEU A 250 11.05 -11.04 -10.70
CA LEU A 250 12.27 -11.78 -11.03
C LEU A 250 13.04 -12.27 -9.79
N SER A 251 13.04 -11.49 -8.71
CA SER A 251 13.63 -11.91 -7.43
C SER A 251 12.86 -13.06 -6.78
N ILE A 252 11.53 -13.09 -6.95
CA ILE A 252 10.67 -14.17 -6.43
C ILE A 252 10.96 -15.48 -7.18
N TRP A 253 11.13 -15.42 -8.50
CA TRP A 253 11.51 -16.60 -9.31
C TRP A 253 12.90 -17.13 -8.95
N GLY A 254 13.90 -16.25 -8.77
CA GLY A 254 15.25 -16.65 -8.36
C GLY A 254 15.29 -17.37 -7.01
N ILE A 255 14.54 -16.87 -6.02
CA ILE A 255 14.38 -17.51 -4.71
C ILE A 255 13.68 -18.87 -4.85
N GLY A 256 12.64 -18.96 -5.70
CA GLY A 256 11.93 -20.20 -5.99
C GLY A 256 12.84 -21.32 -6.52
N PHE A 257 13.75 -21.00 -7.44
CA PHE A 257 14.71 -21.98 -7.98
C PHE A 257 15.74 -22.46 -6.95
N ILE A 258 16.16 -21.60 -6.03
CA ILE A 258 17.07 -21.99 -4.95
C ILE A 258 16.38 -22.97 -4.00
N ILE A 259 15.14 -22.67 -3.60
CA ILE A 259 14.35 -23.56 -2.73
C ILE A 259 14.10 -24.90 -3.44
N PHE A 260 13.70 -24.87 -4.71
CA PHE A 260 13.47 -26.09 -5.48
C PHE A 260 14.76 -26.92 -5.65
N GLY A 261 15.90 -26.27 -5.90
CA GLY A 261 17.21 -26.92 -5.95
C GLY A 261 17.58 -27.59 -4.63
N ILE A 262 17.35 -26.93 -3.48
CA ILE A 262 17.61 -27.51 -2.16
C ILE A 262 16.72 -28.73 -1.89
N VAL A 263 15.44 -28.66 -2.21
CA VAL A 263 14.51 -29.79 -2.07
C VAL A 263 14.93 -30.96 -2.97
N GLN A 264 15.32 -30.68 -4.21
CA GLN A 264 15.82 -31.70 -5.14
C GLN A 264 17.16 -32.31 -4.68
N LEU A 265 18.02 -31.54 -4.02
CA LEU A 265 19.29 -32.03 -3.47
C LEU A 265 19.08 -33.11 -2.40
N ALA A 266 17.99 -33.02 -1.65
CA ALA A 266 17.60 -34.04 -0.68
C ALA A 266 17.07 -35.33 -1.32
N ILE A 267 16.66 -35.30 -2.58
CA ILE A 267 15.99 -36.43 -3.26
C ILE A 267 16.88 -37.09 -4.32
N ILE A 268 17.63 -36.32 -5.12
CA ILE A 268 18.32 -36.78 -6.34
C ILE A 268 19.86 -36.66 -6.24
N GLY A 269 20.39 -36.10 -5.15
CA GLY A 269 21.83 -36.00 -4.91
C GLY A 269 22.54 -34.93 -5.75
N TRP A 270 23.79 -35.18 -6.13
CA TRP A 270 24.75 -34.19 -6.66
C TRP A 270 24.27 -33.36 -7.87
N GLY A 271 23.27 -33.84 -8.63
CA GLY A 271 22.68 -33.11 -9.75
C GLY A 271 22.00 -31.78 -9.37
N ALA A 272 21.59 -31.63 -8.12
CA ALA A 272 20.93 -30.41 -7.64
C ALA A 272 21.88 -29.22 -7.41
N LEU A 273 23.19 -29.46 -7.30
CA LEU A 273 24.19 -28.39 -7.18
C LEU A 273 24.20 -27.47 -8.42
N GLY A 274 23.90 -28.01 -9.59
CA GLY A 274 23.77 -27.23 -10.83
C GLY A 274 22.61 -26.24 -10.79
N ILE A 275 21.46 -26.65 -10.26
CA ILE A 275 20.25 -25.79 -10.14
C ILE A 275 20.50 -24.66 -9.13
N ILE A 276 21.15 -24.97 -8.02
CA ILE A 276 21.51 -23.98 -6.99
C ILE A 276 22.52 -22.98 -7.57
N GLY A 277 23.54 -23.44 -8.29
CA GLY A 277 24.52 -22.58 -8.97
C GLY A 277 23.87 -21.64 -9.99
N ILE A 278 22.94 -22.15 -10.80
CA ILE A 278 22.13 -21.35 -11.74
C ILE A 278 21.30 -20.30 -10.99
N GLY A 279 20.65 -20.67 -9.88
CA GLY A 279 19.86 -19.74 -9.05
C GLY A 279 20.71 -18.58 -8.50
N ILE A 280 21.95 -18.88 -8.08
CA ILE A 280 22.90 -17.88 -7.60
C ILE A 280 23.38 -16.97 -8.74
N ILE A 281 23.72 -17.53 -9.91
CA ILE A 281 24.12 -16.76 -11.10
C ILE A 281 22.99 -15.82 -11.54
N ASN A 282 21.74 -16.28 -11.47
CA ASN A 282 20.55 -15.49 -11.80
C ASN A 282 20.35 -14.28 -10.86
N LEU A 283 20.77 -14.37 -9.60
CA LEU A 283 20.75 -13.24 -8.66
C LEU A 283 21.91 -12.25 -8.90
N LEU A 284 23.01 -12.70 -9.51
CA LEU A 284 24.24 -11.91 -9.69
C LEU A 284 24.28 -11.13 -11.01
N ILE A 285 23.65 -11.62 -12.09
CA ILE A 285 23.68 -10.93 -13.37
C ILE A 285 22.66 -9.79 -13.37
N HIS A 286 23.09 -8.56 -13.65
CA HIS A 286 22.25 -7.37 -13.54
C HIS A 286 22.21 -6.61 -14.87
N HIS A 287 21.67 -7.19 -15.96
CA HIS A 287 21.23 -6.44 -17.16
C HIS A 287 20.71 -7.42 -18.23
N LYS A 288 19.48 -7.22 -18.73
CA LYS A 288 18.77 -7.73 -19.95
C LYS A 288 19.03 -9.15 -20.52
N ALA A 289 20.22 -9.73 -20.41
CA ALA A 289 20.58 -11.10 -20.75
C ALA A 289 20.01 -12.16 -19.78
N LEU A 290 19.44 -11.75 -18.64
CA LEU A 290 18.91 -12.65 -17.61
C LEU A 290 17.84 -13.61 -18.14
N PHE A 291 16.97 -13.14 -19.03
CA PHE A 291 15.89 -13.96 -19.58
C PHE A 291 16.41 -15.03 -20.54
N LEU A 292 17.48 -14.73 -21.28
CA LEU A 292 18.12 -15.71 -22.15
C LEU A 292 18.80 -16.79 -21.30
N VAL A 293 19.52 -16.37 -20.26
CA VAL A 293 20.20 -17.28 -19.31
C VAL A 293 19.18 -18.14 -18.56
N ASN A 294 18.06 -17.58 -18.11
CA ASN A 294 17.01 -18.34 -17.41
C ASN A 294 16.28 -19.31 -18.34
N GLY A 295 16.03 -18.92 -19.60
CA GLY A 295 15.47 -19.82 -20.61
C GLY A 295 16.41 -20.98 -20.92
N PHE A 296 17.69 -20.70 -21.19
CA PHE A 296 18.70 -21.74 -21.43
C PHE A 296 18.90 -22.63 -20.21
N ALA A 297 18.91 -22.07 -19.01
CA ALA A 297 19.08 -22.82 -17.77
C ALA A 297 17.90 -23.79 -17.52
N LEU A 298 16.66 -23.36 -17.75
CA LEU A 298 15.48 -24.21 -17.61
C LEU A 298 15.45 -25.35 -18.64
N VAL A 299 15.80 -25.03 -19.89
CA VAL A 299 15.91 -26.03 -20.96
C VAL A 299 17.03 -27.02 -20.63
N PHE A 300 18.21 -26.53 -20.25
CA PHE A 300 19.36 -27.37 -19.92
C PHE A 300 19.10 -28.26 -18.71
N THR A 301 18.54 -27.69 -17.63
CA THR A 301 18.17 -28.45 -16.42
C THR A 301 17.11 -29.51 -16.74
N GLY A 302 16.11 -29.16 -17.56
CA GLY A 302 15.08 -30.12 -17.99
C GLY A 302 15.63 -31.27 -18.82
N VAL A 303 16.47 -30.96 -19.82
CA VAL A 303 17.12 -31.96 -20.68
C VAL A 303 18.07 -32.85 -19.86
N PHE A 304 18.88 -32.26 -18.99
CA PHE A 304 19.83 -32.99 -18.16
C PHE A 304 19.12 -33.90 -17.14
N ASN A 305 18.06 -33.41 -16.48
CA ASN A 305 17.29 -34.21 -15.54
C ASN A 305 16.51 -35.34 -16.25
N SER A 306 15.96 -35.07 -17.44
CA SER A 306 15.33 -36.10 -18.28
C SER A 306 16.33 -37.17 -18.71
N TYR A 307 17.55 -36.76 -19.11
CA TYR A 307 18.63 -37.68 -19.47
C TYR A 307 19.04 -38.55 -18.28
N LEU A 308 19.30 -37.96 -17.12
CA LEU A 308 19.67 -38.71 -15.92
C LEU A 308 18.56 -39.68 -15.49
N THR A 309 17.29 -39.26 -15.49
CA THR A 309 16.16 -40.14 -15.13
C THR A 309 16.05 -41.32 -16.09
N THR A 310 16.20 -41.08 -17.40
CA THR A 310 16.18 -42.15 -18.42
C THR A 310 17.38 -43.09 -18.24
N MET A 311 18.55 -42.54 -17.91
CA MET A 311 19.79 -43.29 -17.75
C MET A 311 19.78 -44.15 -16.48
N TYR A 312 19.32 -43.62 -15.35
CA TYR A 312 19.10 -44.37 -14.11
C TYR A 312 18.04 -45.45 -14.28
N GLY A 313 16.89 -45.13 -14.89
CA GLY A 313 15.84 -46.11 -15.17
C GLY A 313 16.31 -47.20 -16.14
N PHE A 314 17.16 -46.87 -17.11
CA PHE A 314 17.77 -47.86 -18.00
C PHE A 314 18.76 -48.76 -17.26
N LEU A 315 19.65 -48.20 -16.42
CA LEU A 315 20.59 -48.99 -15.63
C LEU A 315 19.88 -49.95 -14.67
N ASP A 316 18.85 -49.46 -13.98
CA ASP A 316 18.09 -50.26 -13.02
C ASP A 316 17.30 -51.37 -13.73
N ASN A 317 16.71 -51.06 -14.91
CA ASN A 317 16.06 -52.06 -15.75
C ASN A 317 17.03 -53.03 -16.44
N VAL A 318 18.27 -52.63 -16.75
CA VAL A 318 19.30 -53.56 -17.26
C VAL A 318 19.73 -54.51 -16.15
N GLN A 319 19.83 -54.04 -14.90
CA GLN A 319 20.18 -54.85 -13.75
C GLN A 319 19.04 -55.78 -13.30
N ALA A 320 17.78 -55.33 -13.36
CA ALA A 320 16.60 -56.12 -13.03
C ALA A 320 16.12 -57.01 -14.20
N GLY A 321 16.20 -56.54 -15.44
CA GLY A 321 15.78 -57.26 -16.64
C GLY A 321 16.62 -58.50 -16.96
N PHE A 322 17.88 -58.52 -16.53
CA PHE A 322 18.73 -59.72 -16.64
C PHE A 322 18.30 -60.85 -15.68
N SER A 323 17.48 -60.57 -14.65
CA SER A 323 17.11 -61.55 -13.63
C SER A 323 15.65 -62.02 -13.68
N ALA A 324 14.72 -61.27 -14.29
CA ALA A 324 13.28 -61.57 -14.15
C ALA A 324 12.54 -61.98 -15.43
N GLY A 325 13.09 -61.79 -16.64
CA GLY A 325 12.40 -62.20 -17.88
C GLY A 325 11.05 -61.52 -18.14
N ILE A 326 10.75 -60.42 -17.44
CA ILE A 326 9.53 -59.63 -17.63
C ILE A 326 9.82 -58.57 -18.71
N GLY A 327 9.70 -59.01 -19.96
CA GLY A 327 9.78 -58.13 -21.13
C GLY A 327 8.58 -57.20 -21.24
N ASP A 328 8.84 -55.98 -21.69
CA ASP A 328 7.93 -55.05 -22.34
C ASP A 328 7.04 -54.13 -21.48
N ILE A 329 6.27 -54.60 -20.49
CA ILE A 329 5.27 -53.71 -19.84
C ILE A 329 5.92 -52.62 -18.95
N GLY A 330 6.96 -52.98 -18.19
CA GLY A 330 7.70 -52.02 -17.33
C GLY A 330 8.47 -50.97 -18.15
N LEU A 331 9.01 -51.39 -19.30
CA LEU A 331 9.70 -50.48 -20.21
C LEU A 331 8.70 -49.51 -20.86
N ILE A 332 7.55 -50.00 -21.33
CA ILE A 332 6.51 -49.18 -21.95
C ILE A 332 5.98 -48.13 -20.97
N THR A 333 5.71 -48.52 -19.72
CA THR A 333 5.22 -47.58 -18.68
C THR A 333 6.26 -46.52 -18.32
N THR A 334 7.53 -46.90 -18.22
CA THR A 334 8.64 -45.95 -17.97
C THR A 334 8.81 -44.98 -19.14
N LEU A 335 8.79 -45.49 -20.38
CA LEU A 335 8.89 -44.67 -21.59
C LEU A 335 7.68 -43.73 -21.73
N ALA A 336 6.48 -44.18 -21.39
CA ALA A 336 5.28 -43.33 -21.39
C ALA A 336 5.37 -42.21 -20.34
N GLY A 337 5.85 -42.51 -19.13
CA GLY A 337 6.08 -41.50 -18.09
C GLY A 337 7.10 -40.45 -18.51
N LEU A 338 8.22 -40.88 -19.12
CA LEU A 338 9.22 -39.98 -19.68
C LEU A 338 8.66 -39.11 -20.81
N LEU A 339 7.87 -39.69 -21.71
CA LEU A 339 7.23 -38.94 -22.80
C LEU A 339 6.30 -37.84 -22.25
N ILE A 340 5.46 -38.16 -21.27
CA ILE A 340 4.55 -37.18 -20.65
C ILE A 340 5.34 -36.06 -19.96
N PHE A 341 6.39 -36.40 -19.23
CA PHE A 341 7.25 -35.43 -18.56
C PHE A 341 7.94 -34.49 -19.56
N VAL A 342 8.49 -35.03 -20.65
CA VAL A 342 9.11 -34.25 -21.74
C VAL A 342 8.09 -33.31 -22.39
N LEU A 343 6.86 -33.80 -22.65
CA LEU A 343 5.80 -32.97 -23.24
C LEU A 343 5.37 -31.81 -22.33
N LEU A 344 5.23 -32.05 -21.02
CA LEU A 344 4.94 -31.00 -20.04
C LEU A 344 6.05 -29.95 -19.99
N GLN A 345 7.31 -30.38 -20.05
CA GLN A 345 8.46 -29.47 -20.05
C GLN A 345 8.53 -28.63 -21.33
N ILE A 346 8.23 -29.22 -22.49
CA ILE A 346 8.12 -28.48 -23.76
C ILE A 346 6.98 -27.46 -23.69
N ALA A 347 5.83 -27.84 -23.14
CA ALA A 347 4.68 -26.95 -22.99
C ALA A 347 5.00 -25.75 -22.07
N ALA A 348 5.65 -25.99 -20.93
CA ALA A 348 6.11 -24.93 -20.02
C ALA A 348 7.13 -24.00 -20.69
N SER A 349 8.06 -24.56 -21.46
CA SER A 349 9.08 -23.80 -22.20
C SER A 349 8.45 -22.93 -23.30
N LEU A 350 7.47 -23.47 -24.04
CA LEU A 350 6.73 -22.73 -25.07
C LEU A 350 5.85 -21.63 -24.46
N TYR A 351 5.25 -21.88 -23.29
CA TYR A 351 4.49 -20.87 -22.55
C TYR A 351 5.40 -19.70 -22.14
N ALA A 352 6.55 -20.01 -21.54
CA ALA A 352 7.54 -19.00 -21.17
C ALA A 352 8.03 -18.21 -22.39
N PHE A 353 8.27 -18.88 -23.51
CA PHE A 353 8.69 -18.23 -24.76
C PHE A 353 7.60 -17.32 -25.36
N ARG A 354 6.32 -17.71 -25.29
CA ARG A 354 5.21 -16.84 -25.72
C ARG A 354 5.13 -15.56 -24.89
N GLN A 355 5.23 -15.68 -23.57
CA GLN A 355 5.26 -14.52 -22.67
C GLN A 355 6.45 -13.61 -22.99
N PHE A 356 7.61 -14.18 -23.32
CA PHE A 356 8.78 -13.42 -23.76
C PHE A 356 8.55 -12.68 -25.09
N LYS A 357 7.90 -13.30 -26.07
CA LYS A 357 7.59 -12.67 -27.36
C LYS A 357 6.63 -11.48 -27.20
N GLU A 358 5.62 -11.61 -26.34
CA GLU A 358 4.72 -10.50 -26.01
C GLU A 358 5.47 -9.38 -25.29
N TYR A 359 6.37 -9.71 -24.38
CA TYR A 359 7.19 -8.73 -23.69
C TYR A 359 8.14 -7.97 -24.63
N THR A 360 8.87 -8.68 -25.50
CA THR A 360 9.81 -8.04 -26.44
C THR A 360 9.11 -7.15 -27.45
N THR A 361 7.93 -7.54 -27.93
CA THR A 361 7.12 -6.69 -28.83
C THR A 361 6.62 -5.42 -28.14
N LEU A 362 6.21 -5.50 -26.87
CA LEU A 362 5.81 -4.34 -26.07
C LEU A 362 6.96 -3.36 -25.80
N VAL A 363 8.18 -3.88 -25.61
CA VAL A 363 9.37 -3.06 -25.33
C VAL A 363 10.02 -2.51 -26.61
N ALA A 364 9.98 -3.24 -27.73
CA ALA A 364 10.59 -2.83 -28.99
C ALA A 364 9.80 -1.74 -29.73
N HIS A 365 8.46 -1.71 -29.60
CA HIS A 365 7.60 -0.70 -30.25
C HIS A 365 6.65 0.00 -29.26
N PRO A 366 7.17 0.90 -28.39
CA PRO A 366 6.35 1.62 -27.41
C PRO A 366 5.34 2.60 -28.04
N ALA A 367 5.48 2.92 -29.33
CA ALA A 367 4.61 3.87 -30.04
C ALA A 367 3.26 3.27 -30.48
N GLN A 368 3.17 1.95 -30.68
CA GLN A 368 1.94 1.30 -31.17
C GLN A 368 0.93 0.96 -30.07
N SER A 369 1.37 0.74 -28.82
CA SER A 369 0.47 0.40 -27.71
C SER A 369 -0.42 1.57 -27.25
N ARG A 370 -0.05 2.83 -27.56
CA ARG A 370 -0.88 4.01 -27.28
C ARG A 370 -2.20 4.04 -28.02
N LYS A 371 -2.30 3.43 -29.21
CA LYS A 371 -3.54 3.47 -30.01
C LYS A 371 -4.60 2.48 -29.52
N LYS A 372 -4.23 1.43 -28.80
CA LYS A 372 -5.15 0.34 -28.42
C LYS A 372 -5.94 0.62 -27.14
N TYR A 373 -5.51 1.58 -26.32
CA TYR A 373 -6.14 1.92 -25.04
C TYR A 373 -6.97 3.21 -25.06
N THR A 374 -6.97 3.97 -26.16
CA THR A 374 -7.77 5.20 -26.30
C THR A 374 -9.08 4.99 -27.06
N SER A 375 -9.48 3.74 -27.33
CA SER A 375 -10.71 3.43 -28.07
C SER A 375 -11.67 2.48 -27.32
N ARG A 376 -11.72 2.55 -25.99
CA ARG A 376 -12.78 1.93 -25.19
C ARG A 376 -13.41 2.93 -24.26
#